data_AF-A0A3C1HD71-F1
#
_entry.id   AF-A0A3C1HD71-F1
#
_cell.length_a   1.000
_cell.length_b   1.000
_cell.length_c   1.000
_cell.angle_alpha   90.00
_cell.angle_beta   90.00
_cell.angle_gamma   90.00
#
_symmetry.space_group_name_H-M   'P 1'
#
loop_
_entity.id
_entity.type
_entity.pdbx_description
1 polymer ?
#
loop_
_entity_poly.entity_id
_entity_poly.type
_entity_poly.pdbx_seq_one_letter_code
_entity_poly.pdbx_strand_id
1 'polypeptide(L)'
;MSSQVPCIECHVPIPLPAPGAGEILSIACPSCATDQEVVPFPSLRRPMEPGRAPALVVAEGEAACFFHPRKKAEVPCDACGRFLCALCDLEMAGRHLCSPCLESARRQGGVSELETRRFLFDSAALTLAVVPILIWPFTLVSAPMALFLAIRSFRAPGSLIPRSRLRSWLAILLATAQIVGWVAILVALLRNRS
;
A
#
# COMPACT_ATOMS: atom_id res chain seq x y z
N MET A 1 1.47 -15.01 -29.53
CA MET A 1 2.00 -16.17 -28.80
C MET A 1 0.87 -16.75 -27.97
N SER A 2 0.50 -18.01 -28.17
CA SER A 2 -0.55 -18.65 -27.39
C SER A 2 -0.04 -18.89 -25.97
N SER A 3 -0.65 -18.24 -24.98
CA SER A 3 -0.34 -18.46 -23.57
C SER A 3 -0.82 -19.86 -23.16
N GLN A 4 0.06 -20.64 -22.53
CA GLN A 4 -0.22 -21.98 -22.03
C GLN A 4 0.04 -22.02 -20.52
N VAL A 5 -0.70 -22.86 -19.81
CA VAL A 5 -0.47 -23.13 -18.39
C VAL A 5 -0.27 -24.63 -18.18
N PRO A 6 0.66 -25.04 -17.30
CA PRO A 6 0.85 -26.45 -16.99
C PRO A 6 -0.32 -26.96 -16.14
N CYS A 7 -0.78 -28.18 -16.41
CA CYS A 7 -1.68 -28.89 -15.52
C CYS A 7 -1.03 -29.15 -14.15
N ILE A 8 -1.73 -28.91 -13.05
CA ILE A 8 -1.23 -29.16 -11.68
C ILE A 8 -0.90 -30.63 -11.39
N GLU A 9 -1.59 -31.56 -12.08
CA GLU A 9 -1.42 -33.00 -11.87
C GLU A 9 -0.42 -33.64 -12.85
N CYS A 10 -0.72 -33.59 -14.15
CA CYS A 10 0.09 -34.28 -15.17
C CYS A 10 1.13 -33.38 -15.87
N HIS A 11 1.22 -32.09 -15.52
CA HIS A 11 2.10 -31.09 -16.13
C HIS A 11 2.01 -30.89 -17.65
N VAL A 12 1.02 -31.52 -18.32
CA VAL A 12 0.75 -31.31 -19.73
C VAL A 12 0.35 -29.84 -19.96
N PRO A 13 0.88 -29.16 -20.99
CA PRO A 13 0.52 -27.78 -21.30
C PRO A 13 -0.92 -27.69 -21.80
N ILE A 14 -1.73 -26.86 -21.15
CA ILE A 14 -3.11 -26.58 -21.53
C ILE A 14 -3.15 -25.21 -22.23
N PRO A 15 -3.67 -25.12 -23.46
CA PRO A 15 -3.83 -23.85 -24.14
C PRO A 15 -4.91 -23.02 -23.43
N LEU A 16 -4.57 -21.77 -23.09
CA LEU A 16 -5.57 -20.87 -22.52
C LEU A 16 -6.47 -20.32 -23.64
N PRO A 17 -7.80 -20.42 -23.53
CA PRO A 17 -8.71 -19.67 -24.39
C PRO A 17 -8.47 -18.17 -24.17
N ALA A 18 -8.89 -17.30 -25.10
CA ALA A 18 -8.68 -15.86 -24.95
C ALA A 18 -9.66 -15.26 -23.93
N PRO A 19 -9.22 -14.83 -22.73
CA PRO A 19 -10.17 -14.39 -21.70
C PRO A 19 -10.26 -12.87 -21.62
N GLY A 20 -11.32 -12.36 -21.00
CA GLY A 20 -11.31 -11.04 -20.38
C GLY A 20 -10.26 -10.99 -19.27
N ALA A 21 -9.57 -9.87 -19.12
CA ALA A 21 -8.55 -9.74 -18.09
C ALA A 21 -9.16 -9.83 -16.68
N GLY A 22 -8.61 -10.68 -15.81
CA GLY A 22 -9.02 -10.78 -14.40
C GLY A 22 -10.28 -11.63 -14.14
N GLU A 23 -10.79 -12.34 -15.14
CA GLU A 23 -11.90 -13.29 -14.97
C GLU A 23 -11.37 -14.69 -14.60
N ILE A 24 -12.12 -15.43 -13.78
CA ILE A 24 -11.79 -16.82 -13.41
C ILE A 24 -12.19 -17.73 -14.58
N LEU A 25 -11.26 -18.51 -15.11
CA LEU A 25 -11.53 -19.52 -16.12
C LEU A 25 -11.40 -20.91 -15.53
N SER A 26 -12.46 -21.69 -15.64
CA SER A 26 -12.43 -23.13 -15.38
C SER A 26 -12.01 -23.86 -16.65
N ILE A 27 -10.92 -24.62 -16.59
CA ILE A 27 -10.40 -25.44 -17.69
C ILE A 27 -10.16 -26.88 -17.23
N ALA A 28 -10.57 -27.84 -18.04
CA ALA A 28 -10.30 -29.26 -17.82
C ALA A 28 -9.03 -29.67 -18.56
N CYS A 29 -8.18 -30.46 -17.92
CA CYS A 29 -7.00 -31.02 -18.60
C CYS A 29 -7.43 -32.06 -19.65
N PRO A 30 -6.99 -31.96 -20.93
CA PRO A 30 -7.33 -32.94 -21.97
C PRO A 30 -6.68 -34.31 -21.76
N SER A 31 -5.65 -34.40 -20.91
CA SER A 31 -4.92 -35.65 -20.68
C SER A 31 -5.37 -36.41 -19.43
N CYS A 32 -5.69 -35.71 -18.33
CA CYS A 32 -6.02 -36.34 -17.04
C CYS A 32 -7.39 -35.93 -16.49
N ALA A 33 -8.16 -35.11 -17.21
CA ALA A 33 -9.49 -34.63 -16.84
C ALA A 33 -9.56 -33.83 -15.52
N THR A 34 -8.42 -33.41 -14.96
CA THR A 34 -8.39 -32.55 -13.77
C THR A 34 -8.90 -31.15 -14.11
N ASP A 35 -9.95 -30.73 -13.40
CA ASP A 35 -10.49 -29.37 -13.46
C ASP A 35 -9.64 -28.39 -12.66
N GLN A 36 -9.36 -27.24 -13.27
CA GLN A 36 -8.48 -26.21 -12.70
C GLN A 36 -9.05 -24.82 -12.97
N GLU A 37 -8.94 -23.95 -11.97
CA GLU A 37 -9.31 -22.54 -12.10
C GLU A 37 -8.06 -21.68 -12.34
N VAL A 38 -8.11 -20.86 -13.38
CA VAL A 38 -7.01 -19.98 -13.79
C VAL A 38 -7.49 -18.54 -13.81
N VAL A 39 -6.72 -17.64 -13.18
CA VAL A 39 -6.95 -16.20 -13.23
C VAL A 39 -5.81 -15.53 -14.02
N PRO A 40 -6.03 -15.19 -15.30
CA PRO A 40 -5.01 -14.60 -16.14
C PRO A 40 -4.91 -13.11 -15.83
N PHE A 41 -3.74 -12.70 -15.34
CA PHE A 41 -3.40 -11.30 -15.21
C PHE A 41 -3.11 -10.67 -16.58
N PRO A 42 -3.38 -9.36 -16.78
CA PRO A 42 -3.02 -8.65 -18.02
C PRO A 42 -1.55 -8.83 -18.44
N SER A 43 -0.66 -9.00 -17.45
CA SER A 43 0.77 -9.22 -17.66
C SER A 43 1.09 -10.50 -18.43
N LEU A 44 0.23 -11.52 -18.41
CA LEU A 44 0.46 -12.81 -19.08
C LEU A 44 0.60 -12.67 -20.60
N ARG A 45 -0.07 -11.68 -21.20
CA ARG A 45 -0.06 -11.43 -22.65
C ARG A 45 0.65 -10.14 -23.03
N ARG A 46 1.12 -9.38 -22.04
CA ARG A 46 1.92 -8.19 -22.31
C ARG A 46 3.26 -8.66 -22.89
N PRO A 47 3.69 -8.14 -24.05
CA PRO A 47 5.04 -8.40 -24.52
C PRO A 47 6.02 -7.91 -23.46
N MET A 48 6.88 -8.81 -22.97
CA MET A 48 7.99 -8.42 -22.10
C MET A 48 9.00 -7.69 -22.96
N GLU A 49 9.26 -6.42 -22.63
CA GLU A 49 10.48 -5.79 -23.14
C GLU A 49 11.68 -6.51 -22.52
N PRO A 50 12.66 -6.92 -23.33
CA PRO A 50 13.87 -7.52 -22.79
C PRO A 50 14.55 -6.52 -21.85
N GLY A 51 14.72 -6.91 -20.60
CA GLY A 51 15.46 -6.11 -19.63
C GLY A 51 16.91 -5.91 -20.07
N ARG A 52 17.56 -4.84 -19.60
CA ARG A 52 18.97 -4.59 -19.86
C ARG A 52 19.81 -5.68 -19.17
N ALA A 53 20.49 -6.51 -19.97
CA ALA A 53 21.42 -7.50 -19.42
C ALA A 53 22.65 -6.79 -18.82
N PRO A 54 23.13 -7.22 -17.64
CA PRO A 54 24.31 -6.62 -17.03
C PRO A 54 25.58 -6.95 -17.84
N ALA A 55 26.43 -5.96 -18.06
CA ALA A 55 27.72 -6.14 -18.71
C ALA A 55 28.63 -7.07 -17.89
N LEU A 56 29.49 -7.82 -18.56
CA LEU A 56 30.52 -8.63 -17.91
C LEU A 56 31.75 -7.77 -17.62
N VAL A 57 32.55 -8.20 -16.64
CA VAL A 57 33.90 -7.66 -16.43
C VAL A 57 34.79 -8.21 -17.55
N VAL A 58 35.38 -7.33 -18.36
CA VAL A 58 36.17 -7.72 -19.56
C VAL A 58 37.63 -7.28 -19.45
N ALA A 59 37.95 -6.28 -18.63
CA ALA A 59 39.32 -5.76 -18.48
C ALA A 59 39.80 -5.75 -17.03
N GLU A 60 41.11 -5.95 -16.85
CA GLU A 60 41.78 -5.69 -15.56
C GLU A 60 41.63 -4.21 -15.19
N GLY A 61 41.10 -3.94 -14.00
CA GLY A 61 40.82 -2.60 -13.49
C GLY A 61 39.33 -2.19 -13.52
N GLU A 62 38.45 -2.99 -14.12
CA GLU A 62 37.01 -2.76 -14.00
C GLU A 62 36.48 -3.18 -12.62
N ALA A 63 35.69 -2.30 -11.99
CA ALA A 63 35.01 -2.64 -10.75
C ALA A 63 33.94 -3.72 -11.01
N ALA A 64 33.94 -4.76 -10.17
CA ALA A 64 32.95 -5.81 -10.20
C ALA A 64 31.80 -5.55 -9.21
N CYS A 65 30.61 -6.08 -9.52
CA CYS A 65 29.49 -6.04 -8.60
C CYS A 65 29.78 -6.86 -7.34
N PHE A 66 29.44 -6.29 -6.18
CA PHE A 66 29.64 -6.92 -4.87
C PHE A 66 28.97 -8.30 -4.76
N PHE A 67 27.78 -8.46 -5.35
CA PHE A 67 27.02 -9.73 -5.31
C PHE A 67 27.38 -10.68 -6.45
N HIS A 68 27.94 -10.15 -7.54
CA HIS A 68 28.20 -10.91 -8.76
C HIS A 68 29.57 -10.54 -9.30
N PRO A 69 30.65 -11.24 -8.88
CA PRO A 69 32.01 -10.89 -9.24
C PRO A 69 32.31 -10.88 -10.75
N ARG A 70 31.50 -11.59 -11.55
CA ARG A 70 31.64 -11.66 -13.01
C ARG A 70 30.92 -10.53 -13.75
N LYS A 71 30.10 -9.73 -13.07
CA LYS A 71 29.32 -8.65 -13.67
C LYS A 71 29.97 -7.32 -13.35
N LYS A 72 30.12 -6.48 -14.37
CA LYS A 72 30.66 -5.14 -14.23
C LYS A 72 29.75 -4.30 -13.35
N ALA A 73 30.35 -3.54 -12.44
CA ALA A 73 29.66 -2.55 -11.65
C ALA A 73 29.44 -1.28 -12.47
N GLU A 74 28.24 -0.73 -12.38
CA GLU A 74 27.82 0.50 -13.07
C GLU A 74 27.65 1.65 -12.07
N VAL A 75 27.15 1.36 -10.86
CA VAL A 75 26.83 2.37 -9.84
C VAL A 75 27.16 1.88 -8.42
N PRO A 76 27.65 2.74 -7.52
CA PRO A 76 27.71 2.42 -6.10
C PRO A 76 26.35 2.60 -5.40
N CYS A 77 26.10 1.81 -4.36
CA CYS A 77 24.92 1.98 -3.51
C CYS A 77 25.04 3.27 -2.66
N ASP A 78 24.03 4.13 -2.70
CA ASP A 78 24.03 5.41 -1.97
C ASP A 78 24.03 5.25 -0.44
N ALA A 79 23.59 4.09 0.07
CA ALA A 79 23.48 3.83 1.50
C ALA A 79 24.73 3.17 2.12
N CYS A 80 25.42 2.30 1.38
CA CYS A 80 26.55 1.52 1.92
C CYS A 80 27.81 1.52 1.04
N GLY A 81 27.78 2.18 -0.11
CA GLY A 81 28.92 2.30 -1.03
C GLY A 81 29.26 1.03 -1.82
N ARG A 82 28.54 -0.09 -1.64
CA ARG A 82 28.78 -1.33 -2.40
C ARG A 82 28.55 -1.10 -3.90
N PHE A 83 29.45 -1.61 -4.73
CA PHE A 83 29.33 -1.58 -6.19
C PHE A 83 28.24 -2.53 -6.70
N LEU A 84 27.36 -2.03 -7.58
CA LEU A 84 26.20 -2.74 -8.13
C LEU A 84 26.28 -2.81 -9.66
N CYS A 85 25.88 -3.95 -10.21
CA CYS A 85 25.61 -4.07 -11.66
C CYS A 85 24.17 -3.64 -11.97
N ALA A 86 23.83 -3.43 -13.25
CA ALA A 86 22.48 -3.06 -13.69
C ALA A 86 21.34 -3.95 -13.17
N LEU A 87 21.61 -5.19 -12.75
CA LEU A 87 20.60 -6.09 -12.18
C LEU A 87 20.42 -5.92 -10.67
N CYS A 88 21.46 -5.48 -9.96
CA CYS A 88 21.45 -5.30 -8.51
C CYS A 88 21.12 -3.87 -8.10
N ASP A 89 21.10 -2.95 -9.06
CA ASP A 89 20.73 -1.56 -8.88
C ASP A 89 19.21 -1.41 -8.78
N LEU A 90 18.73 -0.95 -7.63
CA LEU A 90 17.33 -0.65 -7.39
C LEU A 90 17.19 0.87 -7.26
N GLU A 91 16.69 1.50 -8.33
CA GLU A 91 16.44 2.94 -8.35
C GLU A 91 15.10 3.26 -7.68
N MET A 92 15.16 4.00 -6.57
CA MET A 92 14.00 4.40 -5.77
C MET A 92 14.13 5.87 -5.37
N ALA A 93 13.17 6.71 -5.78
CA ALA A 93 13.18 8.15 -5.49
C ALA A 93 14.50 8.84 -5.91
N GLY A 94 15.07 8.43 -7.05
CA GLY A 94 16.34 8.94 -7.56
C GLY A 94 17.59 8.49 -6.80
N ARG A 95 17.47 7.45 -5.96
CA ARG A 95 18.60 6.83 -5.25
C ARG A 95 18.85 5.41 -5.73
N HIS A 96 20.12 5.02 -5.80
CA HIS A 96 20.57 3.68 -6.18
C HIS A 96 20.83 2.85 -4.92
N LEU A 97 20.00 1.83 -4.70
CA LEU A 97 20.04 1.02 -3.49
C LEU A 97 20.30 -0.45 -3.80
N CYS A 98 21.08 -1.11 -2.94
CA CYS A 98 21.22 -2.56 -2.96
C CYS A 98 20.07 -3.23 -2.19
N SER A 99 19.75 -4.49 -2.51
CA SER A 99 18.64 -5.21 -1.87
C SER A 99 18.71 -5.25 -0.33
N PRO A 100 19.88 -5.43 0.34
CA PRO A 100 19.95 -5.39 1.79
C PRO A 100 19.64 -3.99 2.37
N CYS A 101 20.10 -2.92 1.72
CA CYS A 101 19.84 -1.56 2.17
C CYS A 101 18.38 -1.14 1.95
N LEU A 102 17.77 -1.60 0.86
CA LEU A 102 16.34 -1.41 0.64
C LEU A 102 15.51 -2.12 1.70
N GLU A 103 15.86 -3.36 2.05
CA GLU A 103 15.17 -4.11 3.09
C GLU A 103 15.32 -3.45 4.48
N SER A 104 16.53 -3.00 4.83
CA SER A 104 16.75 -2.28 6.08
C SER A 104 15.99 -0.95 6.12
N ALA A 105 15.99 -0.20 5.01
CA ALA A 105 15.25 1.06 4.91
C ALA A 105 13.72 0.84 5.04
N ARG A 106 13.20 -0.25 4.45
CA ARG A 106 11.80 -0.65 4.61
C ARG A 106 11.45 -0.97 6.06
N ARG A 107 12.31 -1.71 6.78
CA ARG A 107 12.07 -2.07 8.19
C ARG A 107 12.14 -0.85 9.12
N GLN A 108 12.98 0.13 8.79
CA GLN A 108 13.21 1.33 9.61
C GLN A 108 12.26 2.49 9.27
N GLY A 109 11.36 2.34 8.27
CA GLY A 109 10.49 3.43 7.80
C GLY A 109 11.27 4.60 7.16
N GLY A 110 12.52 4.36 6.74
CA GLY A 110 13.50 5.41 6.41
C GLY A 110 13.40 6.01 5.01
N VAL A 111 12.45 5.56 4.19
CA VAL A 111 12.15 6.18 2.89
C VAL A 111 10.71 6.67 2.94
N SER A 112 10.56 7.99 3.02
CA SER A 112 9.29 8.73 3.06
C SER A 112 8.35 8.38 1.89
N GLU A 113 8.88 7.76 0.84
CA GLU A 113 8.17 7.29 -0.35
C GLU A 113 7.57 5.87 -0.20
N LEU A 114 8.03 5.07 0.77
CA LEU A 114 7.46 3.76 1.11
C LEU A 114 6.48 3.86 2.29
N GLU A 115 5.70 4.94 2.35
CA GLU A 115 4.66 5.19 3.35
C GLU A 115 3.57 4.10 3.27
N THR A 116 3.83 2.97 3.92
CA THR A 116 2.97 1.78 3.91
C THR A 116 1.74 1.99 4.81
N ARG A 117 1.72 3.05 5.63
CA ARG A 117 0.64 3.35 6.56
C ARG A 117 0.30 4.85 6.53
N ARG A 118 -0.74 5.22 5.79
CA ARG A 118 -1.37 6.53 5.96
C ARG A 118 -2.38 6.47 7.10
N PHE A 119 -2.19 7.31 8.12
CA PHE A 119 -3.15 7.45 9.21
C PHE A 119 -4.47 8.01 8.66
N LEU A 120 -5.54 7.22 8.74
CA LEU A 120 -6.87 7.59 8.24
C LEU A 120 -7.56 8.49 9.28
N PHE A 121 -7.36 9.79 9.17
CA PHE A 121 -7.96 10.81 10.05
C PHE A 121 -9.49 10.69 10.13
N ASP A 122 -10.17 10.29 9.04
CA ASP A 122 -11.63 10.11 9.04
C ASP A 122 -12.10 8.96 9.95
N SER A 123 -11.35 7.86 10.00
CA SER A 123 -11.66 6.75 10.91
C SER A 123 -11.42 7.15 12.37
N ALA A 124 -10.31 7.84 12.64
CA ALA A 124 -10.00 8.35 13.97
C ALA A 124 -11.07 9.35 14.47
N ALA A 125 -11.53 10.26 13.61
CA ALA A 125 -12.58 11.24 13.96
C ALA A 125 -13.92 10.57 14.29
N LEU A 126 -14.34 9.55 13.52
CA LEU A 126 -15.57 8.81 13.79
C LEU A 126 -15.47 7.99 15.08
N THR A 127 -14.34 7.33 15.31
CA THR A 127 -14.10 6.57 16.55
C THR A 127 -14.06 7.48 17.77
N LEU A 128 -13.41 8.65 17.67
CA LEU A 128 -13.42 9.67 18.75
C LEU A 128 -14.80 10.31 18.98
N ALA A 129 -15.69 10.34 17.98
CA ALA A 129 -17.05 10.86 18.17
C ALA A 129 -17.98 9.83 18.82
N VAL A 130 -17.82 8.53 18.50
CA VAL A 130 -18.74 7.46 18.91
C VAL A 130 -18.33 6.80 20.23
N VAL A 131 -17.05 6.45 20.40
CA VAL A 131 -16.59 5.70 21.59
C VAL A 131 -16.85 6.45 22.91
N PRO A 132 -16.65 7.76 23.00
CA PRO A 132 -16.86 8.48 24.26
C PRO A 132 -18.32 8.57 24.69
N ILE A 133 -19.28 8.39 23.77
CA ILE A 133 -20.72 8.32 24.12
C ILE A 133 -20.99 7.17 25.10
N LEU A 134 -20.23 6.07 24.99
CA LEU A 134 -20.37 4.91 25.87
C LEU A 134 -19.64 5.09 27.22
N ILE A 135 -18.71 6.04 27.33
CA ILE A 135 -17.81 6.17 28.49
C ILE A 135 -17.91 7.59 29.05
N TRP A 136 -18.94 7.83 29.85
CA TRP A 136 -19.06 9.05 30.65
C TRP A 136 -17.98 9.02 31.76
N PRO A 137 -17.10 10.05 31.93
CA PRO A 137 -17.23 11.46 31.55
C PRO A 137 -16.27 11.96 30.43
N PHE A 138 -15.70 11.09 29.59
CA PHE A 138 -14.66 11.51 28.63
C PHE A 138 -15.16 12.35 27.44
N THR A 139 -16.47 12.51 27.28
CA THR A 139 -17.11 13.29 26.20
C THR A 139 -16.75 14.78 26.21
N LEU A 140 -16.39 15.34 27.37
CA LEU A 140 -16.07 16.77 27.51
C LEU A 140 -14.79 17.16 26.75
N VAL A 141 -13.81 16.26 26.69
CA VAL A 141 -12.50 16.49 26.04
C VAL A 141 -12.46 15.88 24.64
N SER A 142 -13.15 14.76 24.42
CA SER A 142 -13.13 14.09 23.12
C SER A 142 -13.93 14.82 22.04
N ALA A 143 -15.02 15.50 22.40
CA ALA A 143 -15.86 16.23 21.45
C ALA A 143 -15.13 17.39 20.71
N PRO A 144 -14.42 18.32 21.40
CA PRO A 144 -13.65 19.36 20.70
C PRO A 144 -12.48 18.77 19.89
N MET A 145 -11.84 17.70 20.38
CA MET A 145 -10.78 17.01 19.65
C MET A 145 -11.30 16.33 18.37
N ALA A 146 -12.46 15.68 18.43
CA ALA A 146 -13.13 15.06 17.28
C ALA A 146 -13.52 16.09 16.23
N LEU A 147 -14.06 17.24 16.66
CA LEU A 147 -14.41 18.35 15.78
C LEU A 147 -13.17 18.93 15.08
N PHE A 148 -12.08 19.14 15.82
CA PHE A 148 -10.81 19.61 15.26
C PHE A 148 -10.24 18.63 14.22
N LEU A 149 -10.23 17.33 14.52
CA LEU A 149 -9.73 16.31 13.60
C LEU A 149 -10.62 16.17 12.35
N ALA A 150 -11.94 16.30 12.48
CA ALA A 150 -12.88 16.28 11.35
C ALA A 150 -12.68 17.49 10.42
N ILE A 151 -12.49 18.70 10.98
CA ILE A 151 -12.21 19.90 10.17
C ILE A 151 -10.85 19.78 9.48
N ARG A 152 -9.85 19.22 10.17
CA ARG A 152 -8.52 18.99 9.60
C ARG A 152 -8.52 17.93 8.50
N SER A 153 -9.40 16.92 8.56
CA SER A 153 -9.44 15.86 7.54
C SER A 153 -9.86 16.38 6.16
N PHE A 154 -10.62 17.48 6.08
CA PHE A 154 -10.92 18.16 4.81
C PHE A 154 -9.68 18.80 4.14
N ARG A 155 -8.62 19.08 4.89
CA ARG A 155 -7.35 19.60 4.36
C ARG A 155 -6.29 18.51 4.12
N ALA A 156 -6.58 17.26 4.47
CA ALA A 156 -5.66 16.15 4.25
C ALA A 156 -5.78 15.62 2.80
N PRO A 157 -4.67 15.24 2.14
CA PRO A 157 -4.71 14.68 0.79
C PRO A 157 -5.54 13.39 0.77
N GLY A 158 -6.46 13.30 -0.20
CA GLY A 158 -7.42 12.21 -0.32
C GLY A 158 -6.76 10.82 -0.44
N SER A 159 -7.41 9.81 0.14
CA SER A 159 -6.98 8.41 0.01
C SER A 159 -7.09 7.92 -1.43
N LEU A 160 -6.20 7.02 -1.86
CA LEU A 160 -6.25 6.36 -3.18
C LEU A 160 -7.55 5.57 -3.42
N ILE A 161 -8.32 5.28 -2.36
CA ILE A 161 -9.63 4.65 -2.44
C ILE A 161 -10.69 5.76 -2.43
N PRO A 162 -11.62 5.82 -3.40
CA PRO A 162 -12.71 6.79 -3.39
C PRO A 162 -13.62 6.52 -2.20
N ARG A 163 -13.43 7.27 -1.11
CA ARG A 163 -14.26 7.20 0.08
C ARG A 163 -15.14 8.44 0.17
N SER A 164 -16.40 8.21 0.53
CA SER A 164 -17.41 9.25 0.60
C SER A 164 -17.13 10.21 1.76
N ARG A 165 -17.22 11.52 1.48
CA ARG A 165 -17.12 12.60 2.49
C ARG A 165 -18.27 12.60 3.52
N LEU A 166 -19.24 11.70 3.36
CA LEU A 166 -20.37 11.49 4.26
C LEU A 166 -19.92 11.22 5.70
N ARG A 167 -18.82 10.47 5.88
CA ARG A 167 -18.32 10.13 7.24
C ARG A 167 -17.83 11.36 8.00
N SER A 168 -17.15 12.29 7.33
CA SER A 168 -16.64 13.51 7.96
C SER A 168 -17.78 14.48 8.33
N TRP A 169 -18.85 14.54 7.51
CA TRP A 169 -20.08 15.28 7.84
C TRP A 169 -20.82 14.69 9.05
N LEU A 170 -20.95 13.36 9.13
CA LEU A 170 -21.56 12.70 10.29
C LEU A 170 -20.77 12.96 11.58
N ALA A 171 -19.43 12.97 11.52
CA ALA A 171 -18.59 13.28 12.67
C ALA A 171 -18.79 14.73 13.17
N ILE A 172 -18.89 15.71 12.27
CA ILE A 172 -19.17 17.11 12.63
C ILE A 172 -20.55 17.24 13.30
N LEU A 173 -21.58 16.62 12.72
CA LEU A 173 -22.94 16.71 13.24
C LEU A 173 -23.05 16.12 14.65
N LEU A 174 -22.45 14.94 14.87
CA LEU A 174 -22.42 14.29 16.18
C LEU A 174 -21.63 15.08 17.21
N ALA A 175 -20.43 15.58 16.86
CA ALA A 175 -19.61 16.38 17.78
C ALA A 175 -20.31 17.70 18.17
N THR A 176 -20.97 18.36 17.21
CA THR A 176 -21.72 19.60 17.47
C THR A 176 -22.91 19.34 18.39
N ALA A 177 -23.66 18.26 18.16
CA ALA A 177 -24.77 17.87 19.02
C ALA A 177 -24.33 17.58 20.46
N GLN A 178 -23.18 16.93 20.65
CA GLN A 178 -22.60 16.68 21.98
C GLN A 178 -22.23 17.98 22.71
N ILE A 179 -21.61 18.94 22.01
CA ILE A 179 -21.25 20.24 22.61
C ILE A 179 -22.52 21.00 23.03
N VAL A 180 -23.53 21.06 22.15
CA VAL A 180 -24.80 21.75 22.44
C VAL A 180 -25.53 21.09 23.62
N GLY A 181 -25.56 19.75 23.68
CA GLY A 181 -26.17 19.01 24.79
C GLY A 181 -25.53 19.34 26.14
N TRP A 182 -24.19 19.38 26.21
CA TRP A 182 -23.49 19.75 27.45
C TRP A 182 -23.73 21.21 27.86
N VAL A 183 -23.74 22.14 26.91
CA VAL A 183 -24.05 23.55 27.20
C VAL A 183 -25.46 23.69 27.78
N ALA A 184 -26.45 23.00 27.21
CA ALA A 184 -27.83 23.04 27.71
C ALA A 184 -27.96 22.47 29.14
N ILE A 185 -27.27 21.35 29.43
CA ILE A 185 -27.25 20.74 30.77
C ILE A 185 -26.61 21.70 31.79
N LEU A 186 -25.48 22.33 31.45
CA LEU A 186 -24.81 23.31 32.30
C LEU A 186 -25.72 24.51 32.60
N VAL A 187 -26.38 25.06 31.57
CA VAL A 187 -27.32 26.18 31.73
C VAL A 187 -28.51 25.80 32.61
N ALA A 188 -29.06 24.60 32.43
CA ALA A 188 -30.16 24.10 33.26
C ALA A 188 -29.74 23.92 34.73
N LEU A 189 -28.54 23.37 34.99
CA LEU A 189 -28.00 23.21 36.33
C LEU A 189 -27.73 24.56 37.02
N LEU A 190 -27.22 25.55 36.29
CA LEU A 190 -26.98 26.90 36.82
C LEU A 190 -28.30 27.61 37.13
N ARG A 191 -29.30 27.51 36.24
CA ARG A 191 -30.63 28.11 36.43
C ARG A 191 -31.43 27.48 37.57
N ASN A 192 -31.23 26.19 37.86
CA ASN A 192 -31.92 25.49 38.95
C ASN A 192 -31.24 25.69 40.32
N ARG A 193 -30.04 26.30 40.35
CA ARG A 193 -29.31 26.65 41.59
C ARG A 193 -29.50 28.10 42.04
N SER A 194 -30.03 28.97 41.19
CA SER A 194 -30.42 30.36 41.48
C SER A 194 -31.89 30.45 41.84
#